data_AF-A0A820MTB9-F1
#
_entry.id   AF-A0A820MTB9-F1
#
_cell.length_a   1.000
_cell.length_b   1.000
_cell.length_c   1.000
_cell.angle_alpha   90.00
_cell.angle_beta   90.00
_cell.angle_gamma   90.00
#
_symmetry.space_group_name_H-M   'P 1'
#
loop_
_entity.id
_entity.type
_entity.pdbx_description
1 polymer ?
#
loop_
_entity_poly.entity_id
_entity_poly.type
_entity_poly.pdbx_seq_one_letter_code
_entity_poly.pdbx_strand_id
1 'polypeptide(L)'
;MYVSQSSSDETVWLIGFLRIPQAANFTFILQTNGNGALFLSSNDSPANVIKIADVTHNQSNTELLQGNIDYYLLCVGSRIGGNLVLSVEARMHETTLTATTSSLVLNEIQSISVIATVVAEEQRIVYSTNTSSNGTSEVQSIQVGLSTFQIGFRGAYTALLTGQPTTDVVEAALNDLPTIYPLTVTVTATSTRYIITFPPEMGDVPLVTCISTSGNAPVINEIVQGVASNTAIAFSLNGMTTDYIDFTTNVTQANLTAEFNKL
;
A
#
# COMPACT_ATOMS: atom_id res chain seq x y z
N MET A 1 30.45 -7.81 -29.65
CA MET A 1 30.63 -7.29 -28.28
C MET A 1 30.15 -5.85 -28.27
N TYR A 2 28.87 -5.67 -28.02
CA TYR A 2 28.26 -4.37 -27.74
C TYR A 2 27.90 -4.42 -26.26
N VAL A 3 28.53 -3.55 -25.47
CA VAL A 3 28.19 -3.36 -24.05
C VAL A 3 26.88 -2.58 -24.06
N SER A 4 25.80 -3.16 -23.52
CA SER A 4 24.58 -2.41 -23.25
C SER A 4 24.93 -1.34 -22.22
N GLN A 5 24.96 -0.07 -22.64
CA GLN A 5 24.79 1.00 -21.67
C GLN A 5 23.31 1.01 -21.29
N SER A 6 22.94 0.21 -20.30
CA SER A 6 21.70 0.43 -19.57
C SER A 6 21.92 1.72 -18.76
N SER A 7 21.62 2.86 -19.35
CA SER A 7 21.40 4.06 -18.56
C SER A 7 20.08 3.84 -17.83
N SER A 8 20.12 3.35 -16.60
CA SER A 8 18.94 3.38 -15.73
C SER A 8 18.56 4.85 -15.56
N ASP A 9 17.30 5.15 -15.87
CA ASP A 9 16.70 6.44 -15.54
C ASP A 9 16.19 6.32 -14.10
N GLU A 10 16.76 7.10 -13.20
CA GLU A 10 16.41 7.07 -11.79
C GLU A 10 15.50 8.27 -11.49
N THR A 11 14.40 8.03 -10.79
CA THR A 11 13.56 9.09 -10.22
C THR A 11 13.26 8.75 -8.77
N VAL A 12 13.55 9.68 -7.85
CA VAL A 12 13.36 9.52 -6.41
C VAL A 12 12.45 10.63 -5.88
N TRP A 13 11.53 10.24 -5.01
CA TRP A 13 10.64 11.13 -4.28
C TRP A 13 10.92 11.00 -2.79
N LEU A 14 11.32 12.08 -2.13
CA LEU A 14 11.38 12.20 -0.68
C LEU A 14 10.13 12.94 -0.23
N ILE A 15 9.24 12.24 0.48
CA ILE A 15 7.93 12.76 0.90
C ILE A 15 7.80 12.57 2.40
N GLY A 16 7.34 13.61 3.11
CA GLY A 16 7.02 13.48 4.52
C GLY A 16 6.56 14.78 5.15
N PHE A 17 6.39 14.73 6.47
CA PHE A 17 6.10 15.91 7.27
C PHE A 17 7.31 16.28 8.11
N LEU A 18 7.69 17.55 8.05
CA LEU A 18 8.68 18.18 8.91
C LEU A 18 7.95 18.87 10.06
N ARG A 19 8.10 18.35 11.29
CA ARG A 19 7.59 19.00 12.50
C ARG A 19 8.66 19.90 13.10
N ILE A 20 8.40 21.20 13.13
CA ILE A 20 9.31 22.17 13.74
C ILE A 20 9.04 22.23 15.25
N PRO A 21 10.02 22.02 16.14
CA PRO A 21 9.79 21.99 17.59
C PRO A 21 9.52 23.37 18.20
N GLN A 22 10.13 24.42 17.64
CA GLN A 22 9.99 25.80 18.08
C GLN A 22 10.03 26.74 16.88
N ALA A 23 9.26 27.84 16.93
CA ALA A 23 9.26 28.82 15.87
C ALA A 23 10.66 29.40 15.64
N ALA A 24 11.16 29.30 14.40
CA ALA A 24 12.49 29.76 14.02
C ALA A 24 12.60 29.99 12.51
N ASN A 25 13.63 30.73 12.11
CA ASN A 25 13.91 30.98 10.71
C ASN A 25 14.60 29.75 10.11
N PHE A 26 14.15 29.25 8.96
CA PHE A 26 14.77 28.12 8.28
C PHE A 26 15.22 28.49 6.88
N THR A 27 16.26 27.83 6.40
CA THR A 27 16.68 27.82 5.01
C THR A 27 16.92 26.39 4.59
N PHE A 28 16.39 26.01 3.44
CA PHE A 28 16.54 24.67 2.89
C PHE A 28 17.51 24.70 1.73
N ILE A 29 18.35 23.67 1.62
CA ILE A 29 19.30 23.51 0.54
C ILE A 29 19.05 22.16 -0.12
N LEU A 30 18.85 22.19 -1.43
CA LEU A 30 18.76 21.02 -2.30
C LEU A 30 20.16 20.70 -2.82
N GLN A 31 20.60 19.45 -2.66
CA GLN A 31 21.78 18.97 -3.37
C GLN A 31 21.37 17.80 -4.26
N THR A 32 21.68 17.92 -5.55
CA THR A 32 21.47 16.82 -6.48
C THR A 32 22.53 16.83 -7.58
N ASN A 33 22.85 15.65 -8.11
CA ASN A 33 23.68 15.50 -9.29
C ASN A 33 22.85 15.31 -10.59
N GLY A 34 21.52 15.42 -10.52
CA GLY A 34 20.59 15.31 -11.64
C GLY A 34 19.65 16.50 -11.73
N ASN A 35 18.47 16.30 -12.32
CA ASN A 35 17.35 17.22 -12.17
C ASN A 35 16.80 17.12 -10.75
N GLY A 36 16.23 18.20 -10.22
CA GLY A 36 15.55 18.15 -8.93
C GLY A 36 14.85 19.44 -8.53
N ALA A 37 13.86 19.28 -7.67
CA ALA A 37 13.08 20.37 -7.09
C ALA A 37 12.63 20.01 -5.67
N LEU A 38 12.66 21.00 -4.79
CA LEU A 38 12.22 20.92 -3.40
C LEU A 38 10.99 21.80 -3.20
N PHE A 39 10.00 21.25 -2.52
CA PHE A 39 8.73 21.88 -2.21
C PHE A 39 8.46 21.77 -0.72
N LEU A 40 7.84 22.82 -0.18
CA LEU A 40 7.42 22.91 1.22
C LEU A 40 6.03 23.54 1.26
N SER A 41 5.14 23.00 2.09
CA SER A 41 3.84 23.62 2.36
C SER A 41 3.94 24.74 3.39
N SER A 42 2.93 25.62 3.41
CA SER A 42 2.82 26.65 4.46
C SER A 42 2.17 26.17 5.76
N ASN A 43 1.65 24.93 5.79
CA ASN A 43 0.97 24.28 6.92
C ASN A 43 0.93 22.74 6.74
N ASP A 44 0.10 22.05 7.52
CA ASP A 44 -0.05 20.59 7.51
C ASP A 44 -0.80 20.03 6.28
N SER A 45 -1.21 20.89 5.35
CA SER A 45 -1.90 20.47 4.14
C SER A 45 -0.94 20.37 2.95
N PRO A 46 -0.82 19.18 2.32
CA PRO A 46 -0.07 19.00 1.07
C PRO A 46 -0.59 19.85 -0.10
N ALA A 47 -1.82 20.37 -0.03
CA ALA A 47 -2.38 21.24 -1.05
C ALA A 47 -1.71 22.63 -1.12
N ASN A 48 -1.02 23.05 -0.04
CA ASN A 48 -0.40 24.36 0.08
C ASN A 48 1.10 24.36 -0.22
N VAL A 49 1.59 23.36 -0.97
CA VAL A 49 3.01 23.27 -1.35
C VAL A 49 3.41 24.33 -2.35
N ILE A 50 4.57 24.93 -2.10
CA ILE A 50 5.24 25.81 -3.05
C ILE A 50 6.65 25.31 -3.32
N LYS A 51 7.17 25.56 -4.52
CA LYS A 51 8.55 25.23 -4.85
C LYS A 51 9.48 26.23 -4.14
N ILE A 52 10.41 25.72 -3.35
CA ILE A 52 11.34 26.54 -2.56
C ILE A 52 12.80 26.43 -3.02
N ALA A 53 13.16 25.37 -3.76
CA ALA A 53 14.47 25.25 -4.39
C ALA A 53 14.42 24.35 -5.64
N ASP A 54 15.38 24.52 -6.56
CA ASP A 54 15.60 23.65 -7.71
C ASP A 54 17.09 23.66 -8.13
N VAL A 55 17.42 22.94 -9.20
CA VAL A 55 18.81 22.87 -9.70
C VAL A 55 19.42 24.20 -10.11
N THR A 56 18.60 25.22 -10.41
CA THR A 56 19.08 26.57 -10.75
C THR A 56 19.21 27.44 -9.50
N HIS A 57 18.29 27.28 -8.55
CA HIS A 57 18.27 27.96 -7.27
C HIS A 57 18.21 26.93 -6.15
N ASN A 58 19.38 26.37 -5.81
CA ASN A 58 19.50 25.21 -4.94
C ASN A 58 19.32 25.52 -3.45
N GLN A 59 18.89 26.73 -3.11
CA GLN A 59 18.68 27.21 -1.76
C GLN A 59 17.40 28.04 -1.70
N SER A 60 16.59 27.82 -0.67
CA SER A 60 15.37 28.60 -0.41
C SER A 60 15.69 29.99 0.16
N ASN A 61 14.69 30.86 0.12
CA ASN A 61 14.68 32.02 1.00
C ASN A 61 14.67 31.58 2.48
N THR A 62 15.11 32.47 3.35
CA THR A 62 14.95 32.28 4.79
C THR A 62 13.50 32.59 5.18
N GLU A 63 12.82 31.63 5.79
CA GLU A 63 11.41 31.75 6.18
C GLU A 63 11.19 31.38 7.65
N LEU A 64 10.33 32.13 8.34
CA LEU A 64 9.93 31.83 9.71
C LEU A 64 8.91 30.68 9.71
N LEU A 65 9.33 29.51 10.18
CA LEU A 65 8.43 28.39 10.44
C LEU A 65 7.95 28.43 11.89
N GLN A 66 6.69 28.10 12.13
CA GLN A 66 6.07 28.07 13.45
C GLN A 66 6.32 26.72 14.13
N GLY A 67 6.50 26.75 15.46
CA GLY A 67 6.65 25.54 16.24
C GLY A 67 5.36 24.73 16.36
N ASN A 68 5.50 23.42 16.55
CA ASN A 68 4.43 22.43 16.70
C ASN A 68 3.46 22.30 15.52
N ILE A 69 3.81 22.86 14.36
CA ILE A 69 3.09 22.67 13.10
C ILE A 69 3.86 21.64 12.24
N ASP A 70 3.10 20.76 11.59
CA ASP A 70 3.64 19.87 10.55
C ASP A 70 3.68 20.63 9.23
N TYR A 71 4.81 20.54 8.54
CA TYR A 71 4.98 21.07 7.19
C TYR A 71 5.23 19.92 6.23
N TYR A 72 4.38 19.76 5.21
CA TYR A 72 4.58 18.78 4.17
C TYR A 72 5.78 19.18 3.30
N LEU A 73 6.75 18.27 3.21
CA LEU A 73 7.97 18.39 2.44
C LEU A 73 7.92 17.38 1.29
N LEU A 74 8.22 17.85 0.08
CA LEU A 74 8.37 17.02 -1.09
C LEU A 74 9.66 17.41 -1.82
N CYS A 75 10.57 16.46 -1.99
CA CYS A 75 11.72 16.61 -2.86
C CYS A 75 11.66 15.57 -3.96
N VAL A 76 11.76 16.00 -5.22
CA VAL A 76 11.84 15.11 -6.37
C VAL A 76 13.18 15.30 -7.06
N GLY A 77 13.81 14.20 -7.45
CA GLY A 77 15.04 14.21 -8.23
C GLY A 77 15.00 13.16 -9.33
N SER A 78 15.61 13.45 -10.47
CA SER A 78 15.77 12.46 -11.54
C SER A 78 17.10 12.58 -12.25
N ARG A 79 17.64 11.45 -12.72
CA ARG A 79 18.87 11.41 -13.49
C ARG A 79 18.78 10.36 -14.58
N ILE A 80 19.17 10.75 -15.79
CA ILE A 80 19.38 9.84 -16.92
C ILE A 80 20.83 9.36 -16.85
N GLY A 81 21.05 8.05 -16.85
CA GLY A 81 22.39 7.47 -17.01
C GLY A 81 23.27 7.54 -15.77
N GLY A 82 22.88 6.81 -14.72
CA GLY A 82 23.71 6.52 -13.57
C GLY A 82 23.09 6.96 -12.24
N ASN A 83 23.88 6.88 -11.18
CA ASN A 83 23.40 7.07 -9.81
C ASN A 83 22.93 8.51 -9.52
N LEU A 84 21.71 8.64 -9.00
CA LEU A 84 21.15 9.87 -8.48
C LEU A 84 21.61 10.11 -7.04
N VAL A 85 22.20 11.28 -6.82
CA VAL A 85 22.37 11.88 -5.49
C VAL A 85 21.23 12.87 -5.30
N LEU A 86 20.51 12.73 -4.20
CA LEU A 86 19.47 13.67 -3.77
C LEU A 86 19.54 13.83 -2.26
N SER A 87 19.73 15.07 -1.79
CA SER A 87 19.68 15.39 -0.37
C SER A 87 19.00 16.74 -0.13
N VAL A 88 18.43 16.86 1.06
CA VAL A 88 17.85 18.10 1.57
C VAL A 88 18.54 18.40 2.90
N GLU A 89 19.13 19.59 3.01
CA GLU A 89 19.65 20.16 4.25
C GLU A 89 18.66 21.22 4.75
N ALA A 90 18.27 21.13 6.02
CA ALA A 90 17.49 22.16 6.70
C ALA A 90 18.39 22.91 7.68
N ARG A 91 18.52 24.22 7.49
CA ARG A 91 19.33 25.10 8.33
C ARG A 91 18.42 26.02 9.14
N MET A 92 18.38 25.80 10.45
CA MET A 92 17.73 26.70 11.40
C MET A 92 18.64 27.91 11.69
N HIS A 93 18.08 29.11 11.63
CA HIS A 93 18.66 30.39 12.03
C HIS A 93 17.95 30.87 13.30
N GLU A 94 18.62 31.68 14.13
CA GLU A 94 18.13 32.10 15.46
C GLU A 94 18.12 31.00 16.54
N THR A 95 19.08 30.07 16.51
CA THR A 95 19.37 29.26 17.70
C THR A 95 19.92 30.16 18.80
N THR A 96 19.03 30.84 19.54
CA THR A 96 19.39 31.68 20.68
C THR A 96 19.70 30.80 21.89
N LEU A 97 20.68 29.92 21.73
CA LEU A 97 21.38 29.25 22.80
C LEU A 97 22.87 29.37 22.49
N THR A 98 23.45 30.45 23.06
CA THR A 98 24.85 30.62 23.48
C THR A 98 25.83 31.31 22.51
N ALA A 99 25.77 32.65 22.48
CA ALA A 99 26.98 33.46 22.25
C ALA A 99 27.83 33.64 23.53
N THR A 100 27.56 32.92 24.63
CA THR A 100 28.21 33.19 25.93
C THR A 100 28.67 32.01 26.78
N THR A 101 28.54 30.73 26.39
CA THR A 101 28.89 29.64 27.35
C THR A 101 29.70 28.45 26.87
N SER A 102 30.08 28.29 25.59
CA SER A 102 31.05 27.22 25.25
C SER A 102 31.63 27.34 23.85
N SER A 103 32.96 27.17 23.71
CA SER A 103 33.65 27.03 22.42
C SER A 103 33.48 25.64 21.77
N LEU A 104 32.49 24.85 22.21
CA LEU A 104 32.29 23.45 21.80
C LEU A 104 30.94 23.17 21.15
N VAL A 105 30.10 24.18 20.88
CA VAL A 105 28.77 23.94 20.27
C VAL A 105 28.82 24.31 18.79
N LEU A 106 28.81 23.27 17.96
CA LEU A 106 28.72 23.34 16.51
C LEU A 106 27.26 23.54 16.10
N ASN A 107 27.00 24.30 15.03
CA ASN A 107 25.67 24.43 14.42
C ASN A 107 25.01 23.04 14.27
N GLU A 108 23.73 22.90 14.63
CA GLU A 108 22.98 21.68 14.33
C GLU A 108 22.64 21.67 12.83
N ILE A 109 23.45 20.94 12.06
CA ILE A 109 23.22 20.67 10.63
C ILE A 109 22.61 19.28 10.55
N GLN A 110 21.31 19.19 10.26
CA GLN A 110 20.66 17.92 9.98
C GLN A 110 20.77 17.62 8.47
N SER A 111 21.69 16.72 8.11
CA SER A 111 21.87 16.23 6.74
C SER A 111 21.15 14.91 6.57
N ILE A 112 20.11 14.89 5.73
CA ILE A 112 19.40 13.68 5.34
C ILE A 112 19.92 13.27 3.97
N SER A 113 20.80 12.27 3.94
CA SER A 113 21.39 11.72 2.73
C SER A 113 20.76 10.36 2.41
N VAL A 114 20.10 10.26 1.26
CA VAL A 114 19.55 9.01 0.74
C VAL A 114 20.44 8.57 -0.42
N ILE A 115 21.27 7.56 -0.19
CA ILE A 115 22.05 6.90 -1.24
C ILE A 115 21.23 5.69 -1.68
N ALA A 116 20.50 5.83 -2.78
CA ALA A 116 19.83 4.70 -3.42
C ALA A 116 20.81 4.04 -4.39
N THR A 117 21.12 2.76 -4.16
CA THR A 117 21.70 1.91 -5.22
C THR A 117 20.53 1.17 -5.84
N VAL A 118 20.18 1.49 -7.08
CA VAL A 118 19.15 0.74 -7.81
C VAL A 118 19.67 -0.67 -8.03
N VAL A 119 19.17 -1.61 -7.24
CA VAL A 119 19.02 -2.98 -7.73
C VAL A 119 17.72 -2.92 -8.51
N ALA A 120 17.77 -3.09 -9.83
CA ALA A 120 16.55 -3.39 -10.56
C ALA A 120 15.99 -4.67 -9.94
N GLU A 121 14.88 -4.56 -9.23
CA GLU A 121 14.19 -5.74 -8.71
C GLU A 121 13.57 -6.44 -9.93
N GLU A 122 14.34 -7.33 -10.57
CA GLU A 122 13.75 -8.31 -11.48
C GLU A 122 13.01 -9.35 -10.63
N GLN A 123 11.73 -9.10 -10.36
CA GLN A 123 10.82 -10.17 -9.93
C GLN A 123 10.50 -11.06 -11.14
N ARG A 124 11.40 -11.99 -11.43
CA ARG A 124 11.16 -13.03 -12.43
C ARG A 124 10.34 -14.15 -11.82
N ILE A 125 9.02 -14.09 -12.02
CA ILE A 125 8.10 -15.15 -11.63
C ILE A 125 8.07 -16.19 -12.74
N VAL A 126 8.90 -17.23 -12.60
CA VAL A 126 8.85 -18.39 -13.48
C VAL A 126 7.80 -19.35 -12.93
N TYR A 127 6.58 -19.25 -13.45
CA TYR A 127 5.52 -20.21 -13.16
C TYR A 127 5.50 -21.27 -14.27
N SER A 128 5.78 -22.53 -13.90
CA SER A 128 5.64 -23.67 -14.80
C SER A 128 4.63 -24.64 -14.21
N THR A 129 3.40 -24.66 -14.73
CA THR A 129 2.47 -25.75 -14.41
C THR A 129 2.70 -26.89 -15.37
N ASN A 130 3.24 -27.99 -14.84
CA ASN A 130 2.86 -29.30 -15.33
C ASN A 130 1.72 -29.77 -14.44
N THR A 131 0.52 -29.94 -15.01
CA THR A 131 -0.74 -30.42 -14.41
C THR A 131 -1.69 -29.34 -13.87
N SER A 132 -2.80 -29.12 -14.59
CA SER A 132 -4.03 -28.61 -14.01
C SER A 132 -4.59 -29.70 -13.10
N SER A 133 -4.54 -29.51 -11.79
CA SER A 133 -5.31 -30.33 -10.86
C SER A 133 -6.77 -29.88 -10.92
N ASN A 134 -7.73 -30.81 -10.90
CA ASN A 134 -9.12 -30.46 -10.65
C ASN A 134 -9.19 -29.95 -9.20
N GLY A 135 -9.18 -28.63 -9.02
CA GLY A 135 -9.31 -28.01 -7.71
C GLY A 135 -10.62 -28.43 -7.05
N THR A 136 -10.64 -28.42 -5.73
CA THR A 136 -11.84 -28.70 -4.93
C THR A 136 -12.29 -27.39 -4.30
N SER A 137 -13.55 -27.03 -4.48
CA SER A 137 -14.12 -25.85 -3.81
C SER A 137 -14.08 -26.00 -2.30
N GLU A 138 -13.61 -24.96 -1.63
CA GLU A 138 -13.80 -24.77 -0.20
C GLU A 138 -15.29 -24.53 0.10
N VAL A 139 -15.84 -25.19 1.12
CA VAL A 139 -17.24 -25.03 1.52
C VAL A 139 -17.33 -24.78 3.03
N GLN A 140 -17.94 -23.67 3.40
CA GLN A 140 -18.12 -23.26 4.79
C GLN A 140 -19.59 -23.09 5.12
N SER A 141 -19.98 -23.35 6.38
CA SER A 141 -21.31 -23.07 6.88
C SER A 141 -21.31 -22.00 7.95
N ILE A 142 -22.33 -21.14 7.91
CA ILE A 142 -22.59 -20.14 8.94
C ILE A 142 -23.99 -20.38 9.50
N GLN A 143 -24.08 -20.57 10.82
CA GLN A 143 -25.33 -20.55 11.55
C GLN A 143 -25.49 -19.19 12.26
N VAL A 144 -26.46 -18.40 11.79
CA VAL A 144 -26.85 -17.10 12.38
C VAL A 144 -28.30 -17.16 12.88
N GLY A 145 -28.57 -16.43 13.96
CA GLY A 145 -29.92 -16.25 14.49
C GLY A 145 -30.72 -15.21 13.70
N LEU A 146 -31.82 -14.72 14.29
CA LEU A 146 -32.67 -13.66 13.69
C LEU A 146 -32.10 -12.23 13.89
N SER A 147 -30.95 -12.11 14.56
CA SER A 147 -30.32 -10.84 14.89
C SER A 147 -29.61 -10.23 13.68
N THR A 148 -29.29 -8.94 13.76
CA THR A 148 -28.48 -8.29 12.72
C THR A 148 -27.04 -8.79 12.80
N PHE A 149 -26.44 -9.11 11.65
CA PHE A 149 -25.08 -9.63 11.55
C PHE A 149 -24.32 -9.07 10.34
N GLN A 150 -23.00 -9.24 10.33
CA GLN A 150 -22.12 -9.01 9.18
C GLN A 150 -21.25 -10.25 9.00
N ILE A 151 -20.94 -10.57 7.74
CA ILE A 151 -19.95 -11.60 7.41
C ILE A 151 -18.69 -10.89 6.97
N GLY A 152 -17.53 -11.36 7.42
CA GLY A 152 -16.25 -10.82 7.03
C GLY A 152 -15.34 -11.88 6.44
N PHE A 153 -14.58 -11.52 5.40
CA PHE A 153 -13.60 -12.37 4.77
C PHE A 153 -12.31 -11.59 4.56
N ARG A 154 -11.19 -12.11 5.10
CA ARG A 154 -9.85 -11.48 5.04
C ARG A 154 -9.83 -10.00 5.45
N GLY A 155 -10.62 -9.65 6.46
CA GLY A 155 -10.66 -8.29 7.05
C GLY A 155 -11.64 -7.31 6.39
N ALA A 156 -12.25 -7.65 5.25
CA ALA A 156 -13.38 -6.91 4.70
C ALA A 156 -14.71 -7.47 5.23
N TYR A 157 -15.71 -6.61 5.44
CA TYR A 157 -17.00 -6.98 6.01
C TYR A 157 -18.16 -6.52 5.14
N THR A 158 -19.21 -7.34 5.04
CA THR A 158 -20.44 -6.99 4.33
C THR A 158 -21.14 -5.81 4.99
N ALA A 159 -22.07 -5.19 4.27
CA ALA A 159 -23.10 -4.37 4.90
C ALA A 159 -23.89 -5.19 5.95
N LEU A 160 -24.62 -4.49 6.83
CA LEU A 160 -25.45 -5.13 7.87
C LEU A 160 -26.57 -5.97 7.23
N LEU A 161 -26.58 -7.25 7.55
CA LEU A 161 -27.60 -8.21 7.17
C LEU A 161 -28.60 -8.37 8.32
N THR A 162 -29.90 -8.20 8.05
CA THR A 162 -30.93 -8.15 9.10
C THR A 162 -31.95 -9.28 8.96
N GLY A 163 -32.41 -9.82 10.10
CA GLY A 163 -33.41 -10.90 10.12
C GLY A 163 -32.87 -12.21 9.53
N GLN A 164 -33.58 -12.77 8.55
CA GLN A 164 -33.11 -13.90 7.74
C GLN A 164 -33.10 -13.48 6.26
N PRO A 165 -32.02 -12.83 5.79
CA PRO A 165 -31.92 -12.45 4.38
C PRO A 165 -31.97 -13.69 3.47
N THR A 166 -32.45 -13.52 2.25
CA THR A 166 -32.40 -14.60 1.25
C THR A 166 -30.96 -14.93 0.88
N THR A 167 -30.73 -16.13 0.32
CA THR A 167 -29.41 -16.54 -0.18
C THR A 167 -28.83 -15.54 -1.17
N ASP A 168 -29.66 -15.00 -2.06
CA ASP A 168 -29.24 -14.02 -3.09
C ASP A 168 -28.70 -12.73 -2.46
N VAL A 169 -29.31 -12.28 -1.35
CA VAL A 169 -28.83 -11.08 -0.63
C VAL A 169 -27.50 -11.35 0.05
N VAL A 170 -27.32 -12.54 0.65
CA VAL A 170 -26.06 -12.92 1.29
C VAL A 170 -24.96 -13.12 0.24
N GLU A 171 -25.26 -13.76 -0.88
CA GLU A 171 -24.34 -13.96 -2.00
C GLU A 171 -23.89 -12.63 -2.59
N ALA A 172 -24.82 -11.73 -2.90
CA ALA A 172 -24.50 -10.42 -3.41
C ALA A 172 -23.64 -9.61 -2.42
N ALA A 173 -23.95 -9.66 -1.13
CA ALA A 173 -23.17 -8.96 -0.11
C ALA A 173 -21.73 -9.50 0.03
N LEU A 174 -21.54 -10.81 -0.11
CA LEU A 174 -20.20 -11.42 -0.12
C LEU A 174 -19.44 -11.09 -1.41
N ASN A 175 -20.09 -11.17 -2.57
CA ASN A 175 -19.46 -10.89 -3.86
C ASN A 175 -19.14 -9.39 -4.07
N ASP A 176 -19.70 -8.50 -3.25
CA ASP A 176 -19.32 -7.08 -3.20
C ASP A 176 -18.02 -6.85 -2.39
N LEU A 177 -17.52 -7.86 -1.66
CA LEU A 177 -16.28 -7.72 -0.91
C LEU A 177 -15.06 -7.68 -1.86
N PRO A 178 -14.15 -6.70 -1.68
CA PRO A 178 -12.93 -6.61 -2.49
C PRO A 178 -11.99 -7.80 -2.26
N THR A 179 -12.18 -8.55 -1.17
CA THR A 179 -11.37 -9.73 -0.84
C THR A 179 -11.86 -11.02 -1.51
N ILE A 180 -13.02 -10.97 -2.19
CA ILE A 180 -13.59 -12.06 -2.99
C ILE A 180 -13.43 -11.76 -4.50
N TYR A 181 -13.60 -10.50 -4.89
CA TYR A 181 -13.39 -10.03 -6.26
C TYR A 181 -11.99 -10.38 -6.81
N PRO A 182 -11.83 -10.68 -8.11
CA PRO A 182 -12.85 -10.71 -9.19
C PRO A 182 -13.64 -12.02 -9.25
N LEU A 183 -13.31 -12.98 -8.39
CA LEU A 183 -14.00 -14.24 -8.31
C LEU A 183 -15.35 -14.04 -7.59
N THR A 184 -16.18 -15.07 -7.66
CA THR A 184 -17.49 -15.06 -7.02
C THR A 184 -17.68 -16.32 -6.19
N VAL A 185 -18.25 -16.16 -5.01
CA VAL A 185 -18.78 -17.26 -4.21
C VAL A 185 -20.23 -17.54 -4.60
N THR A 186 -20.69 -18.75 -4.29
CA THR A 186 -22.12 -19.08 -4.35
C THR A 186 -22.65 -19.38 -2.95
N VAL A 187 -23.90 -19.03 -2.69
CA VAL A 187 -24.55 -19.24 -1.39
C VAL A 187 -25.82 -20.07 -1.55
N THR A 188 -25.89 -21.15 -0.77
CA THR A 188 -27.12 -21.91 -0.57
C THR A 188 -27.52 -21.87 0.90
N ALA A 189 -28.71 -22.37 1.23
CA ALA A 189 -29.16 -22.42 2.61
C ALA A 189 -29.81 -23.77 2.94
N THR A 190 -29.64 -24.17 4.20
CA THR A 190 -30.48 -25.15 4.88
C THR A 190 -31.49 -24.42 5.76
N SER A 191 -32.31 -25.14 6.52
CA SER A 191 -33.28 -24.51 7.43
C SER A 191 -32.65 -23.61 8.51
N THR A 192 -31.35 -23.75 8.80
CA THR A 192 -30.69 -23.02 9.90
C THR A 192 -29.30 -22.48 9.55
N ARG A 193 -28.78 -22.73 8.34
CA ARG A 193 -27.41 -22.37 7.97
C ARG A 193 -27.35 -21.83 6.55
N TYR A 194 -26.52 -20.82 6.34
CA TYR A 194 -26.00 -20.49 5.01
C TYR A 194 -24.79 -21.38 4.73
N ILE A 195 -24.67 -21.83 3.49
CA ILE A 195 -23.55 -22.62 2.98
C ILE A 195 -22.90 -21.80 1.88
N ILE A 196 -21.65 -21.42 2.10
CA ILE A 196 -20.86 -20.60 1.18
C ILE A 196 -19.87 -21.53 0.49
N THR A 197 -19.90 -21.51 -0.84
CA THR A 197 -18.96 -22.28 -1.67
C THR A 197 -18.02 -21.30 -2.36
N PHE A 198 -16.74 -21.41 -2.03
CA PHE A 198 -15.69 -20.65 -2.70
C PHE A 198 -15.27 -21.38 -3.98
N PRO A 199 -14.89 -20.64 -5.03
CA PRO A 199 -14.45 -21.24 -6.27
C PRO A 199 -13.08 -21.91 -6.08
N PRO A 200 -12.79 -23.03 -6.76
CA PRO A 200 -11.60 -23.85 -6.53
C PRO A 200 -10.27 -23.12 -6.80
N GLU A 201 -10.31 -22.02 -7.54
CA GLU A 201 -9.19 -21.10 -7.78
C GLU A 201 -8.68 -20.47 -6.48
N MET A 202 -9.54 -20.29 -5.48
CA MET A 202 -9.15 -19.75 -4.18
C MET A 202 -8.46 -20.79 -3.28
N GLY A 203 -8.63 -22.08 -3.57
CA GLY A 203 -8.09 -23.18 -2.79
C GLY A 203 -8.62 -23.22 -1.35
N ASP A 204 -7.75 -23.63 -0.43
CA ASP A 204 -8.02 -23.61 1.01
C ASP A 204 -8.00 -22.15 1.50
N VAL A 205 -9.14 -21.66 1.99
CA VAL A 205 -9.27 -20.27 2.49
C VAL A 205 -9.61 -20.23 3.97
N PRO A 206 -9.19 -19.17 4.69
CA PRO A 206 -9.54 -19.03 6.10
C PRO A 206 -11.07 -19.05 6.31
N LEU A 207 -11.49 -19.49 7.49
CA LEU A 207 -12.87 -19.37 7.91
C LEU A 207 -13.33 -17.91 7.81
N VAL A 208 -14.52 -17.72 7.24
CA VAL A 208 -15.25 -16.46 7.34
C VAL A 208 -15.44 -16.08 8.81
N THR A 209 -15.49 -14.78 9.06
CA THR A 209 -15.85 -14.21 10.35
C THR A 209 -17.30 -13.80 10.32
N CYS A 210 -18.00 -13.88 11.45
CA CYS A 210 -19.36 -13.38 11.56
C CYS A 210 -19.50 -12.60 12.86
N ILE A 211 -19.92 -11.34 12.74
CA ILE A 211 -20.21 -10.47 13.87
C ILE A 211 -21.72 -10.35 13.96
N SER A 212 -22.29 -10.63 15.12
CA SER A 212 -23.74 -10.58 15.33
C SER A 212 -24.08 -9.75 16.57
N THR A 213 -25.22 -9.09 16.51
CA THR A 213 -25.84 -8.39 17.66
C THR A 213 -26.52 -9.35 18.65
N SER A 214 -26.59 -10.65 18.34
CA SER A 214 -27.13 -11.67 19.24
C SER A 214 -26.22 -11.92 20.45
N GLY A 215 -26.83 -12.28 21.59
CA GLY A 215 -26.09 -12.77 22.76
C GLY A 215 -25.42 -14.13 22.55
N ASN A 216 -25.83 -14.88 21.53
CA ASN A 216 -25.16 -16.11 21.09
C ASN A 216 -24.18 -15.78 19.95
N ALA A 217 -22.96 -16.30 20.03
CA ALA A 217 -21.99 -16.18 18.95
C ALA A 217 -22.46 -17.01 17.72
N PRO A 218 -22.30 -16.49 16.49
CA PRO A 218 -22.48 -17.28 15.28
C PRO A 218 -21.57 -18.52 15.29
N VAL A 219 -22.06 -19.63 14.75
CA VAL A 219 -21.27 -20.87 14.63
C VAL A 219 -20.84 -21.02 13.17
N ILE A 220 -19.54 -21.10 12.95
CA ILE A 220 -18.93 -21.18 11.62
C ILE A 220 -18.11 -22.47 11.56
N ASN A 221 -18.36 -23.30 10.55
CA ASN A 221 -17.65 -24.56 10.36
C ASN A 221 -17.22 -24.71 8.91
N GLU A 222 -16.01 -25.20 8.70
CA GLU A 222 -15.57 -25.78 7.43
C GLU A 222 -16.28 -27.12 7.22
N ILE A 223 -16.84 -27.33 6.03
CA ILE A 223 -17.49 -28.58 5.62
C ILE A 223 -16.59 -29.35 4.66
N VAL A 224 -15.98 -28.65 3.70
CA VAL A 224 -15.06 -29.19 2.72
C VAL A 224 -13.86 -28.28 2.67
N GLN A 225 -12.68 -28.84 2.95
CA GLN A 225 -11.41 -28.15 2.76
C GLN A 225 -11.09 -28.00 1.28
N GLY A 226 -10.85 -26.77 0.84
CA GLY A 226 -10.52 -26.45 -0.54
C GLY A 226 -9.14 -26.94 -0.96
N VAL A 227 -8.98 -27.19 -2.25
CA VAL A 227 -7.68 -27.48 -2.88
C VAL A 227 -7.58 -26.63 -4.12
N ALA A 228 -6.52 -25.81 -4.20
CA ALA A 228 -6.33 -24.89 -5.31
C ALA A 228 -6.29 -25.64 -6.66
N SER A 229 -6.99 -25.13 -7.65
CA SER A 229 -6.96 -25.64 -9.03
C SER A 229 -5.59 -25.49 -9.70
N ASN A 230 -4.71 -24.64 -9.15
CA ASN A 230 -3.44 -24.24 -9.77
C ASN A 230 -3.61 -23.62 -11.17
N THR A 231 -4.80 -23.08 -11.46
CA THR A 231 -5.09 -22.39 -12.73
C THR A 231 -4.83 -20.89 -12.65
N ALA A 232 -4.82 -20.31 -11.45
CA ALA A 232 -4.59 -18.90 -11.23
C ALA A 232 -3.73 -18.63 -9.99
N ILE A 233 -3.05 -17.49 -9.97
CA ILE A 233 -2.36 -16.97 -8.77
C ILE A 233 -2.77 -15.51 -8.55
N ALA A 234 -2.67 -15.04 -7.31
CA ALA A 234 -2.81 -13.62 -6.97
C ALA A 234 -1.64 -13.20 -6.08
N PHE A 235 -1.25 -11.93 -6.15
CA PHE A 235 -0.23 -11.34 -5.30
C PHE A 235 -0.88 -10.57 -4.16
N SER A 236 -0.24 -10.52 -3.00
CA SER A 236 -0.73 -9.72 -1.88
C SER A 236 0.35 -8.82 -1.29
N LEU A 237 -0.03 -7.59 -0.95
CA LEU A 237 0.81 -6.61 -0.27
C LEU A 237 -0.04 -5.87 0.76
N ASN A 238 0.40 -5.86 2.03
CA ASN A 238 -0.30 -5.19 3.14
C ASN A 238 -1.80 -5.52 3.28
N GLY A 239 -2.19 -6.75 2.94
CA GLY A 239 -3.57 -7.22 3.02
C GLY A 239 -4.44 -6.89 1.81
N MET A 240 -3.94 -6.11 0.84
CA MET A 240 -4.56 -5.99 -0.47
C MET A 240 -4.08 -7.13 -1.37
N THR A 241 -4.98 -7.69 -2.18
CA THR A 241 -4.70 -8.79 -3.10
C THR A 241 -4.99 -8.32 -4.52
N THR A 242 -4.14 -8.67 -5.49
CA THR A 242 -4.41 -8.41 -6.91
C THR A 242 -5.60 -9.23 -7.37
N ASP A 243 -6.08 -8.98 -8.59
CA ASP A 243 -6.97 -9.94 -9.24
C ASP A 243 -6.23 -11.28 -9.44
N TYR A 244 -6.99 -12.36 -9.47
CA TYR A 244 -6.47 -13.68 -9.83
C TYR A 244 -6.10 -13.69 -11.31
N ILE A 245 -4.83 -13.97 -11.60
CA ILE A 245 -4.28 -14.03 -12.95
C ILE A 245 -4.38 -15.46 -13.45
N ASP A 246 -5.11 -15.69 -14.54
CA ASP A 246 -5.31 -17.01 -15.13
C ASP A 246 -4.10 -17.45 -15.97
N PHE A 247 -3.38 -18.47 -15.48
CA PHE A 247 -2.22 -19.08 -16.13
C PHE A 247 -2.57 -20.21 -17.09
N THR A 248 -3.85 -20.53 -17.28
CA THR A 248 -4.29 -21.40 -18.38
C THR A 248 -4.26 -20.68 -19.72
N THR A 249 -4.13 -19.35 -19.70
CA THR A 249 -3.96 -18.48 -20.87
C THR A 249 -2.54 -17.93 -20.96
N ASN A 250 -2.17 -17.33 -22.09
CA ASN A 250 -0.85 -16.74 -22.27
C ASN A 250 -0.74 -15.42 -21.48
N VAL A 251 -0.18 -15.48 -20.27
CA VAL A 251 0.06 -14.33 -19.41
C VAL A 251 1.29 -13.55 -19.90
N THR A 252 1.11 -12.28 -20.25
CA THR A 252 2.20 -11.39 -20.67
C THR A 252 2.72 -10.55 -19.51
N GLN A 253 3.92 -9.97 -19.66
CA GLN A 253 4.46 -9.01 -18.69
C GLN A 253 3.52 -7.81 -18.46
N ALA A 254 2.81 -7.36 -19.50
CA ALA A 254 1.85 -6.27 -19.38
C ALA A 254 0.65 -6.66 -18.49
N ASN A 255 0.22 -7.93 -18.52
CA ASN A 255 -0.84 -8.43 -17.64
C ASN A 255 -0.38 -8.39 -16.17
N LEU A 256 0.84 -8.85 -15.89
CA LEU A 256 1.41 -8.83 -14.55
C LEU A 256 1.57 -7.40 -14.02
N THR A 257 2.11 -6.48 -14.84
CA THR A 257 2.29 -5.07 -14.46
C THR A 257 0.96 -4.37 -14.19
N ALA A 258 -0.08 -4.67 -14.97
CA ALA A 258 -1.41 -4.11 -14.74
C ALA A 258 -1.97 -4.54 -13.38
N GLU A 259 -1.76 -5.79 -12.96
CA GLU A 259 -2.20 -6.28 -11.66
C GLU A 259 -1.39 -5.72 -10.49
N PHE A 260 -0.06 -5.66 -10.61
CA PHE A 260 0.78 -5.06 -9.57
C PHE A 260 0.44 -3.59 -9.30
N ASN A 261 0.03 -2.83 -10.32
CA ASN A 261 -0.39 -1.43 -10.16
C ASN A 261 -1.74 -1.26 -9.42
N LYS A 262 -2.44 -2.36 -9.09
CA LYS A 262 -3.66 -2.35 -8.27
C LYS A 262 -3.37 -2.54 -6.77
N LEU A 263 -2.16 -2.98 -6.40
CA LEU A 263 -1.68 -3.01 -5.02
C LEU A 263 -1.14 -1.64 -4.59
#